data_AF-A0AAW2QGC7-F1
#
_entry.id   AF-A0AAW2QGC7-F1
#
_cell.length_a   1.000
_cell.length_b   1.000
_cell.length_c   1.000
_cell.angle_alpha   90.00
_cell.angle_beta   90.00
_cell.angle_gamma   90.00
#
_symmetry.space_group_name_H-M   'P 1'
#
loop_
_entity.id
_entity.type
_entity.pdbx_description
1 polymer ?
#
loop_
_entity_poly.entity_id
_entity_poly.type
_entity_poly.pdbx_seq_one_letter_code
_entity_poly.pdbx_strand_id
1 'polypeptide(L)'
;MAIDSNFVQAVIPRSNGHYDHWSMLMVNFLRSKDYWQIIEFGIRGPAEGTTLTETQKIDLETRRLKDLKAKNYLFQSIDRPILATILCKETSKDIWDSMKKKYHASARVKRAQLQALRRDFETLAMEDGESVTSYLQERWRYTIRCGSMVRSCKMSQL
;
A
#
# COMPACT_ATOMS: atom_id res chain seq x y z
N MET A 1 40.64 -19.28 4.48
CA MET A 1 39.63 -18.77 5.44
C MET A 1 38.53 -18.12 4.62
N ALA A 2 37.39 -18.79 4.48
CA ALA A 2 36.20 -18.17 3.87
C ALA A 2 35.65 -17.18 4.90
N ILE A 3 35.54 -15.92 4.50
CA ILE A 3 34.88 -14.90 5.31
C ILE A 3 33.40 -15.23 5.21
N ASP A 4 32.88 -15.89 6.26
CA ASP A 4 31.45 -16.12 6.44
C ASP A 4 30.76 -14.76 6.48
N SER A 5 30.41 -14.29 5.29
CA SER A 5 29.63 -13.10 5.09
C SER A 5 28.23 -13.47 5.54
N ASN A 6 28.01 -13.33 6.84
CA ASN A 6 26.72 -13.51 7.49
C ASN A 6 25.80 -12.38 6.99
N PHE A 7 25.40 -12.47 5.70
CA PHE A 7 24.38 -11.63 5.11
C PHE A 7 23.11 -11.99 5.85
N VAL A 8 22.78 -11.20 6.88
CA VAL A 8 21.52 -11.27 7.58
C VAL A 8 20.43 -11.30 6.52
N GLN A 9 19.73 -12.43 6.43
CA GLN A 9 18.65 -12.59 5.47
C GLN A 9 17.64 -11.48 5.74
N ALA A 10 17.46 -10.58 4.76
CA ALA A 10 16.53 -9.47 4.90
C ALA A 10 15.16 -10.02 5.30
N VAL A 11 14.69 -9.60 6.48
CA VAL A 11 13.41 -10.03 7.03
C VAL A 11 12.30 -9.51 6.14
N ILE A 12 11.37 -10.38 5.76
CA ILE A 12 10.23 -10.01 4.92
C ILE A 12 9.36 -9.02 5.71
N PRO A 13 9.15 -7.78 5.22
CA PRO A 13 8.35 -6.79 5.92
C PRO A 13 6.90 -7.29 6.08
N ARG A 14 6.37 -7.32 7.30
CA ARG A 14 4.98 -7.71 7.57
C ARG A 14 4.05 -6.49 7.47
N SER A 15 2.90 -6.67 6.85
CA SER A 15 1.86 -5.65 6.78
C SER A 15 1.15 -5.54 8.12
N ASN A 16 1.42 -4.49 8.89
CA ASN A 16 0.76 -4.22 10.19
C ASN A 16 -0.36 -3.16 10.09
N GLY A 17 -0.94 -2.97 8.90
CA GLY A 17 -1.96 -1.95 8.65
C GLY A 17 -1.42 -0.57 8.23
N HIS A 18 -0.12 -0.32 8.38
CA HIS A 18 0.55 0.86 7.83
C HIS A 18 1.05 0.60 6.40
N TYR A 19 0.14 0.70 5.43
CA TYR A 19 0.45 0.42 4.03
C TYR A 19 1.63 1.23 3.50
N ASP A 20 1.73 2.51 3.82
CA ASP A 20 2.76 3.40 3.28
C ASP A 20 4.16 2.93 3.71
N HIS A 21 4.33 2.72 5.01
CA HIS A 21 5.56 2.18 5.58
C HIS A 21 5.88 0.77 5.06
N TRP A 22 4.88 -0.13 5.05
CA TRP A 22 5.06 -1.48 4.53
C TRP A 22 5.46 -1.47 3.04
N SER A 23 4.80 -0.65 2.23
CA SER A 23 5.04 -0.57 0.79
C SER A 23 6.44 -0.06 0.49
N MET A 24 6.92 0.94 1.22
CA MET A 24 8.30 1.45 1.13
C MET A 24 9.33 0.35 1.41
N LEU A 25 9.16 -0.41 2.49
CA LEU A 25 10.05 -1.52 2.84
C LEU A 25 9.97 -2.66 1.83
N MET A 26 8.76 -3.01 1.39
CA MET A 26 8.53 -4.10 0.45
C MET A 26 9.09 -3.78 -0.94
N VAL A 27 8.92 -2.55 -1.44
CA VAL A 27 9.54 -2.09 -2.69
C VAL A 27 11.05 -2.23 -2.63
N ASN A 28 11.68 -1.75 -1.55
CA ASN A 28 13.13 -1.85 -1.40
C ASN A 28 13.59 -3.32 -1.36
N PHE A 29 12.90 -4.15 -0.59
CA PHE A 29 13.16 -5.60 -0.51
C PHE A 29 13.08 -6.27 -1.90
N LEU A 30 12.02 -6.01 -2.67
CA LEU A 30 11.83 -6.60 -4.00
C LEU A 30 12.82 -6.07 -5.04
N ARG A 31 13.24 -4.80 -4.94
CA ARG A 31 14.32 -4.23 -5.77
C ARG A 31 15.66 -4.88 -5.49
N SER A 32 15.98 -5.14 -4.21
CA SER A 32 17.22 -5.85 -3.83
C SER A 32 17.30 -7.28 -4.39
N LYS A 33 16.16 -7.88 -4.73
CA LYS A 33 16.05 -9.22 -5.31
C LYS A 33 15.83 -9.23 -6.82
N ASP A 34 15.80 -8.06 -7.46
CA ASP A 34 15.53 -7.89 -8.89
C ASP A 34 14.15 -8.46 -9.34
N TYR A 35 13.15 -8.38 -8.45
CA TYR A 35 11.77 -8.81 -8.75
C TYR A 35 10.83 -7.63 -9.05
N TRP A 36 11.24 -6.40 -8.74
CA TRP A 36 10.41 -5.21 -8.89
C TRP A 36 9.90 -5.01 -10.32
N GLN A 37 10.73 -5.28 -11.34
CA GLN A 37 10.33 -5.12 -12.74
C GLN A 37 9.12 -5.99 -13.12
N ILE A 38 9.01 -7.19 -12.53
CA ILE A 38 7.89 -8.09 -12.78
C ILE A 38 6.59 -7.54 -12.18
N ILE A 39 6.65 -6.92 -11.01
CA ILE A 39 5.49 -6.30 -10.36
C ILE A 39 5.08 -5.02 -11.09
N GLU A 40 6.04 -4.21 -11.49
CA GLU A 40 5.79 -2.93 -12.14
C GLU A 40 5.21 -3.11 -13.54
N PHE A 41 5.85 -3.92 -14.40
CA PHE A 41 5.47 -4.08 -15.80
C PHE A 41 4.57 -5.28 -16.07
N GLY A 42 4.49 -6.23 -15.13
CA GLY A 42 3.76 -7.49 -15.31
C GLY A 42 4.51 -8.48 -16.19
N ILE A 43 4.01 -9.72 -16.25
CA ILE A 43 4.44 -10.70 -17.25
C ILE A 43 3.54 -10.52 -18.47
N ARG A 44 4.10 -10.04 -19.58
CA ARG A 44 3.40 -10.08 -20.87
C ARG A 44 3.49 -11.50 -21.44
N GLY A 45 2.34 -12.08 -21.75
CA GLY A 45 2.29 -13.32 -22.54
C GLY A 45 2.76 -13.08 -23.98
N PRO A 46 3.19 -14.13 -24.69
CA PRO A 46 3.44 -14.04 -26.13
C PRO A 46 2.19 -13.54 -26.87
N ALA A 47 2.38 -12.71 -27.89
CA ALA A 47 1.30 -12.32 -28.78
C ALA A 47 0.73 -13.57 -29.49
N GLU A 48 -0.60 -13.70 -29.50
CA GLU A 48 -1.29 -14.83 -30.12
C GLU A 48 -0.82 -15.02 -31.57
N GLY A 49 -0.42 -16.25 -31.92
CA GLY A 49 0.07 -16.59 -33.26
C GLY A 49 1.58 -16.45 -33.47
N THR A 50 2.35 -15.95 -32.50
CA THR A 50 3.82 -15.88 -32.61
C THR A 50 4.49 -17.18 -32.14
N THR A 51 5.20 -17.87 -33.02
CA THR A 51 6.16 -18.91 -32.62
C THR A 51 7.32 -18.26 -31.87
N LEU A 52 7.36 -18.43 -30.55
CA LEU A 52 8.46 -17.96 -29.72
C LEU A 52 9.75 -18.70 -30.10
N THR A 53 10.83 -17.93 -30.29
CA THR A 53 12.17 -18.51 -30.38
C THR A 53 12.57 -19.14 -29.05
N GLU A 54 13.51 -20.09 -29.07
CA GLU A 54 13.95 -20.78 -27.86
C GLU A 54 14.45 -19.79 -26.78
N THR A 55 15.17 -18.75 -27.19
CA THR A 55 15.61 -17.66 -26.31
C THR A 55 14.45 -16.91 -25.65
N GLN A 56 13.35 -16.65 -26.37
CA GLN A 56 12.19 -15.97 -25.82
C GLN A 56 11.41 -16.86 -24.84
N LYS A 57 11.37 -18.18 -25.06
CA LYS A 57 10.78 -19.13 -24.10
C LYS A 57 11.55 -19.15 -22.78
N ILE A 58 12.88 -19.22 -22.85
CA ILE A 58 13.74 -19.22 -21.66
C ILE A 58 13.57 -17.92 -20.85
N ASP A 59 13.48 -16.77 -21.54
CA ASP A 59 13.23 -15.47 -20.87
C ASP A 59 11.84 -15.44 -20.21
N LEU A 60 10.80 -15.93 -20.89
CA LEU A 60 9.44 -16.00 -20.34
C LEU A 60 9.38 -16.88 -19.07
N GLU A 61 10.01 -18.06 -19.11
CA GLU A 61 10.07 -18.95 -17.94
C GLU A 61 10.87 -18.32 -16.79
N THR A 62 11.94 -17.59 -17.11
CA THR A 62 12.71 -16.83 -16.10
C THR A 62 11.84 -15.76 -15.44
N ARG A 63 11.04 -15.02 -16.21
CA ARG A 63 10.10 -14.02 -15.68
C ARG A 63 8.99 -14.65 -14.86
N ARG A 64 8.43 -15.78 -15.30
CA ARG A 64 7.44 -16.58 -14.55
C ARG A 64 7.99 -17.05 -13.20
N LEU A 65 9.24 -17.53 -13.18
CA LEU A 65 9.89 -17.92 -11.94
C LEU A 65 10.10 -16.73 -11.00
N LYS A 66 10.51 -15.56 -11.52
CA LYS A 66 10.61 -14.33 -10.72
C LYS A 66 9.25 -13.90 -10.15
N ASP A 67 8.18 -13.99 -10.93
CA ASP A 67 6.82 -13.71 -10.46
C ASP A 67 6.40 -14.64 -9.32
N LEU A 68 6.60 -15.95 -9.46
CA LEU A 68 6.30 -16.92 -8.41
C LEU A 68 7.06 -16.61 -7.12
N LYS A 69 8.34 -16.23 -7.21
CA LYS A 69 9.13 -15.80 -6.05
C LYS A 69 8.57 -14.53 -5.42
N ALA A 70 8.25 -13.52 -6.24
CA ALA A 70 7.65 -12.27 -5.78
C ALA A 70 6.30 -12.51 -5.07
N LYS A 71 5.44 -13.35 -5.65
CA LYS A 71 4.16 -13.76 -5.05
C LYS A 71 4.35 -14.40 -3.68
N ASN A 72 5.32 -15.31 -3.55
CA ASN A 72 5.62 -15.97 -2.28
C ASN A 72 6.03 -14.97 -1.19
N TYR A 73 6.80 -13.93 -1.53
CA TYR A 73 7.12 -12.87 -0.58
C TYR A 73 5.90 -12.04 -0.21
N LEU A 74 5.06 -11.68 -1.19
CA LEU A 74 3.83 -10.94 -0.93
C LEU A 74 2.88 -11.73 -0.01
N PHE A 75 2.68 -13.03 -0.24
CA PHE A 75 1.86 -13.88 0.63
C PHE A 75 2.42 -14.01 2.06
N GLN A 76 3.74 -14.05 2.22
CA GLN A 76 4.36 -14.07 3.55
C GLN A 76 4.26 -12.71 4.26
N SER A 77 4.20 -11.63 3.49
CA SER A 77 4.14 -10.27 4.01
C SER A 77 2.73 -9.81 4.40
N ILE A 78 1.70 -10.33 3.72
CA ILE A 78 0.31 -9.89 3.86
C ILE A 78 -0.43 -10.82 4.82
N ASP A 79 -1.12 -10.25 5.80
CA ASP A 79 -1.92 -11.04 6.73
C ASP A 79 -3.15 -11.67 6.04
N ARG A 80 -3.54 -12.85 6.52
CA ARG A 80 -4.64 -13.66 5.96
C ARG A 80 -5.94 -12.87 5.75
N PRO A 81 -6.41 -12.01 6.68
CA PRO A 81 -7.65 -11.25 6.47
C PRO A 81 -7.55 -10.27 5.31
N ILE A 82 -6.38 -9.64 5.11
CA ILE A 82 -6.16 -8.72 4.00
C ILE A 82 -6.08 -9.52 2.68
N LEU A 83 -5.36 -10.63 2.70
CA LEU A 83 -5.21 -11.49 1.52
C LEU A 83 -6.57 -12.04 1.04
N ALA A 84 -7.47 -12.38 1.95
CA ALA A 84 -8.82 -12.84 1.63
C ALA A 84 -9.67 -11.79 0.89
N THR A 85 -9.39 -10.49 1.07
CA THR A 85 -10.11 -9.41 0.37
C THR A 85 -9.64 -9.15 -1.06
N ILE A 86 -8.48 -9.69 -1.45
CA ILE A 86 -7.94 -9.55 -2.80
C ILE A 86 -8.65 -10.56 -3.69
N LEU A 87 -9.23 -10.14 -4.82
CA LEU A 87 -9.95 -11.04 -5.73
C LEU A 87 -8.98 -11.75 -6.69
N CYS A 88 -8.24 -10.98 -7.48
CA CYS A 88 -7.24 -11.51 -8.42
C CYS A 88 -5.88 -11.67 -7.76
N LYS A 89 -5.30 -12.87 -7.84
CA LYS A 89 -3.97 -13.21 -7.29
C LYS A 89 -3.15 -14.04 -8.28
N GLU A 90 -3.43 -13.88 -9.58
CA GLU A 90 -2.80 -14.65 -10.65
C GLU A 90 -1.33 -14.29 -10.78
N THR A 91 -1.00 -12.99 -10.72
CA THR A 91 0.38 -12.48 -10.75
C THR A 91 0.75 -11.73 -9.47
N SER A 92 2.05 -11.54 -9.23
CA SER A 92 2.55 -10.66 -8.16
C SER A 92 2.08 -9.22 -8.34
N LYS A 93 1.95 -8.77 -9.59
CA LYS A 93 1.38 -7.47 -9.97
C LYS A 93 -0.07 -7.32 -9.52
N ASP A 94 -0.93 -8.33 -9.75
CA ASP A 94 -2.34 -8.25 -9.35
C ASP A 94 -2.51 -8.08 -7.85
N ILE A 95 -1.70 -8.80 -7.07
CA ILE A 95 -1.67 -8.71 -5.61
C ILE A 95 -1.23 -7.30 -5.18
N TRP A 96 -0.15 -6.79 -5.78
CA TRP A 96 0.39 -5.47 -5.48
C TRP A 96 -0.60 -4.34 -5.82
N ASP A 97 -1.18 -4.38 -7.02
CA ASP A 97 -2.14 -3.37 -7.48
C ASP A 97 -3.43 -3.42 -6.67
N SER A 98 -3.89 -4.61 -6.26
CA SER A 98 -5.04 -4.77 -5.36
C SER A 98 -4.78 -4.17 -3.98
N MET A 99 -3.59 -4.39 -3.42
CA MET A 99 -3.17 -3.76 -2.17
C MET A 99 -3.16 -2.23 -2.32
N LYS A 100 -2.49 -1.71 -3.36
CA LYS A 100 -2.45 -0.28 -3.65
C LYS A 100 -3.84 0.33 -3.76
N LYS A 101 -4.75 -0.30 -4.50
CA LYS A 101 -6.14 0.16 -4.66
C LYS A 101 -6.91 0.23 -3.34
N LYS A 102 -6.78 -0.80 -2.50
CA LYS A 102 -7.46 -0.86 -1.18
C LYS A 102 -7.05 0.30 -0.28
N TYR A 103 -5.76 0.60 -0.20
CA TYR A 103 -5.26 1.65 0.69
C TYR A 103 -5.37 3.06 0.09
N HIS A 104 -5.29 3.22 -1.23
CA HIS A 104 -5.64 4.49 -1.88
C HIS A 104 -7.11 4.87 -1.68
N ALA A 105 -8.03 3.90 -1.72
CA ALA A 105 -9.44 4.14 -1.42
C ALA A 105 -9.63 4.62 0.03
N SER A 106 -8.91 4.02 0.99
CA SER A 106 -8.90 4.47 2.38
C SER A 106 -8.38 5.91 2.53
N ALA A 107 -7.29 6.27 1.83
CA ALA A 107 -6.78 7.64 1.83
C ALA A 107 -7.79 8.66 1.27
N ARG A 108 -8.54 8.31 0.22
CA ARG A 108 -9.60 9.15 -0.33
C ARG A 108 -10.75 9.35 0.66
N VAL A 109 -11.17 8.30 1.38
CA VAL A 109 -12.21 8.39 2.43
C VAL A 109 -11.74 9.32 3.56
N LYS A 110 -10.51 9.14 4.06
CA LYS A 110 -9.93 10.03 5.08
C LYS A 110 -9.88 11.48 4.60
N ARG A 111 -9.53 11.73 3.33
CA ARG A 111 -9.54 13.09 2.78
C ARG A 111 -10.95 13.69 2.71
N ALA A 112 -11.95 12.90 2.30
CA ALA A 112 -13.33 13.35 2.24
C ALA A 112 -13.89 13.69 3.64
N GLN A 113 -13.61 12.84 4.63
CA GLN A 113 -13.97 13.10 6.03
C GLN A 113 -13.26 14.35 6.58
N LEU A 114 -12.00 14.58 6.23
CA LEU A 114 -11.28 15.81 6.63
C LEU A 114 -11.90 17.06 6.00
N GLN A 115 -12.33 16.97 4.74
CA GLN A 115 -13.03 18.07 4.05
C GLN A 115 -14.40 18.36 4.68
N ALA A 116 -15.16 17.33 5.05
CA ALA A 116 -16.41 17.51 5.79
C ALA A 116 -16.15 18.20 7.14
N LEU A 117 -15.16 17.73 7.90
CA LEU A 117 -14.79 18.31 9.18
C LEU A 117 -14.34 19.77 9.09
N ARG A 118 -13.63 20.11 8.01
CA ARG A 118 -13.23 21.49 7.72
C ARG A 118 -14.45 22.37 7.45
N ARG A 119 -15.42 21.89 6.66
CA ARG A 119 -16.66 22.62 6.40
C ARG A 119 -17.44 22.85 7.68
N ASP A 120 -17.63 21.81 8.49
CA ASP A 120 -18.33 21.90 9.78
C ASP A 120 -17.69 22.96 10.69
N PHE A 121 -16.35 23.02 10.72
CA PHE A 121 -15.60 24.02 11.49
C PHE A 121 -15.73 25.44 10.93
N GLU A 122 -15.72 25.60 9.61
CA GLU A 122 -15.89 26.89 8.93
C GLU A 122 -17.30 27.46 9.12
N THR A 123 -18.31 26.58 9.23
CA THR A 123 -19.71 26.97 9.48
C THR A 123 -20.08 26.98 10.96
N LEU A 124 -19.17 26.60 11.86
CA LEU A 124 -19.42 26.58 13.30
C LEU A 124 -19.65 28.00 13.81
N ALA A 125 -20.85 28.24 14.32
CA ALA A 125 -21.27 29.49 14.96
C ALA A 125 -21.87 29.17 16.33
N MET A 126 -21.80 30.13 17.24
CA MET A 126 -22.39 29.99 18.57
C MET A 126 -23.92 30.10 18.46
N GLU A 127 -24.66 29.21 19.12
CA GLU A 127 -26.12 29.23 19.09
C GLU A 127 -26.71 30.27 20.06
N ASP A 128 -27.94 30.72 19.79
CA ASP A 128 -28.65 31.66 20.67
C ASP A 128 -28.93 31.00 22.03
N GLY A 129 -28.32 31.55 23.09
CA GLY A 129 -28.42 31.01 24.45
C GLY A 129 -27.34 30.00 24.81
N GLU A 130 -26.42 29.67 23.90
CA GLU A 130 -25.24 28.86 24.21
C GLU A 130 -24.25 29.64 25.11
N SER A 131 -23.61 28.98 26.07
CA SER A 131 -22.54 29.59 26.84
C SER A 131 -21.23 29.63 26.05
N VAL A 132 -20.44 30.69 26.23
CA VAL A 132 -19.12 30.82 25.59
C VAL A 132 -18.22 29.61 25.89
N THR A 133 -18.31 29.02 27.08
CA THR A 133 -17.53 27.85 27.46
C THR A 133 -17.93 26.60 26.69
N SER A 134 -19.23 26.37 26.48
CA SER A 134 -19.75 25.27 25.65
C SER A 134 -19.25 25.39 24.21
N TYR A 135 -19.42 26.56 23.61
CA TYR A 135 -19.01 26.83 22.24
C TYR A 135 -17.51 26.61 22.03
N LEU A 136 -16.68 27.12 22.95
CA LEU A 136 -15.24 26.91 22.89
C LEU A 136 -14.90 25.42 23.01
N GLN A 137 -15.56 24.68 23.91
CA GLN A 137 -15.32 23.25 24.10
C GLN A 137 -15.63 22.44 22.82
N GLU A 138 -16.72 22.76 22.13
CA GLU A 138 -17.05 22.17 20.84
C GLU A 138 -15.99 22.52 19.78
N ARG A 139 -15.64 23.79 19.66
CA ARG A 139 -14.61 24.25 18.72
C ARG A 139 -13.24 23.58 18.96
N TRP A 140 -12.87 23.35 20.22
CA TRP A 140 -11.66 22.60 20.59
C TRP A 140 -11.74 21.14 20.15
N ARG A 141 -12.90 20.47 20.31
CA ARG A 141 -13.10 19.09 19.83
C ARG A 141 -12.88 18.98 18.31
N TYR A 142 -13.40 19.92 17.53
CA TYR A 142 -13.16 19.96 16.08
C TYR A 142 -11.67 20.11 15.76
N THR A 143 -10.98 21.00 16.45
CA THR A 143 -9.53 21.26 16.26
C THR A 143 -8.69 20.01 16.56
N ILE A 144 -8.99 19.30 17.65
CA ILE A 144 -8.30 18.06 18.03
C ILE A 144 -8.54 16.96 16.99
N ARG A 145 -9.79 16.79 16.55
CA ARG A 145 -10.18 15.78 15.54
C ARG A 145 -9.54 16.07 14.17
N CYS A 146 -9.47 17.33 13.76
CA CYS A 146 -8.74 17.76 12.57
C CYS A 146 -7.25 17.42 12.68
N GLY A 147 -6.62 17.75 13.82
CA GLY A 147 -5.21 17.50 14.05
C GLY A 147 -4.82 16.02 13.99
N SER A 148 -5.61 15.12 14.58
CA SER A 148 -5.35 13.67 14.51
C SER A 148 -5.50 13.12 13.09
N MET A 149 -6.46 13.64 12.33
CA MET A 149 -6.79 13.19 10.99
C MET A 149 -5.80 13.67 9.93
N VAL A 150 -5.32 14.92 10.02
CA VAL A 150 -4.26 15.47 9.17
C VAL A 150 -2.97 14.67 9.32
N ARG A 151 -2.59 14.31 10.56
CA ARG A 151 -1.42 13.44 10.82
C ARG A 151 -1.56 12.08 10.14
N SER A 152 -2.76 11.49 10.14
CA SER A 152 -3.03 10.22 9.47
C SER A 152 -2.97 10.32 7.93
N CYS A 153 -3.44 11.42 7.34
CA CYS A 153 -3.42 11.62 5.88
C CYS A 153 -2.03 11.92 5.32
N LYS A 154 -1.19 12.69 6.05
CA LYS A 154 0.15 13.08 5.58
C LYS A 154 1.12 11.90 5.49
N MET A 155 0.87 10.84 6.26
CA MET A 155 1.61 9.57 6.18
C MET A 155 1.24 8.77 4.93
N SER A 156 0.06 8.99 4.32
CA SER A 156 -0.46 8.21 3.19
C SER A 156 -0.25 8.79 1.79
N GLN A 157 0.64 9.77 1.66
CA GLN A 157 0.96 10.42 0.37
C GLN A 157 2.46 10.43 0.05
N LEU A 158 3.29 9.82 0.90
CA LEU A 158 4.71 9.54 0.70
C LEU A 158 4.88 8.06 0.34
#